data_AF-A0A1H4NXN6-F1
#
_entry.id   AF-A0A1H4NXN6-F1
#
_cell.length_a   1.000
_cell.length_b   1.000
_cell.length_c   1.000
_cell.angle_alpha   90.00
_cell.angle_beta   90.00
_cell.angle_gamma   90.00
#
_symmetry.space_group_name_H-M   'P 1'
#
loop_
_entity.id
_entity.type
_entity.pdbx_description
1 polymer ?
#
loop_
_entity_poly.entity_id
_entity_poly.type
_entity_poly.pdbx_seq_one_letter_code
_entity_poly.pdbx_strand_id
1 'polypeptide(L)'
;MSDRHSVPGGDRLRDSKDKQVGIRWPVALDQRLDDLVQRANDAGSNTNRRELIAALLLAADHDGDGLNDVVRTYRKAVVRDAPLAPDDHGADVLDFERHRPGPRTSA
;
A
#
# COMPACT_ATOMS: atom_id res chain seq x y z
N MET A 1 14.07 25.21 -4.18
CA MET A 1 13.70 25.73 -2.84
C MET A 1 12.70 24.75 -2.26
N SER A 2 13.08 23.94 -1.27
CA SER A 2 12.13 23.03 -0.62
C SER A 2 11.34 23.81 0.43
N ASP A 3 10.06 24.01 0.17
CA ASP A 3 9.10 24.44 1.18
C ASP A 3 9.10 23.39 2.31
N ARG A 4 9.68 23.75 3.44
CA ARG A 4 9.68 22.89 4.63
C ARG A 4 8.34 23.10 5.33
N HIS A 5 7.39 22.24 5.05
CA HIS A 5 6.13 22.23 5.79
C HIS A 5 6.42 21.74 7.22
N SER A 6 6.23 22.61 8.21
CA SER A 6 6.27 22.23 9.62
C SER A 6 4.95 21.57 9.99
N VAL A 7 5.00 20.34 10.53
CA VAL A 7 3.82 19.61 11.02
C VAL A 7 3.89 19.57 12.55
N PRO A 8 2.83 19.96 13.29
CA PRO A 8 2.82 19.87 14.75
C PRO A 8 2.98 18.42 15.22
N GLY A 9 3.91 18.17 16.14
CA GLY A 9 4.21 16.80 16.62
C GLY A 9 3.13 16.15 17.49
N GLY A 10 2.12 16.92 17.92
CA GLY A 10 1.01 16.41 18.74
C GLY A 10 -0.19 15.93 17.92
N ASP A 11 -0.21 16.18 16.61
CA ASP A 11 -1.33 15.80 15.75
C ASP A 11 -1.31 14.29 15.50
N ARG A 12 -2.49 13.67 15.46
CA ARG A 12 -2.62 12.29 15.02
C ARG A 12 -2.24 12.23 13.54
N LEU A 13 -1.42 11.25 13.15
CA LEU A 13 -0.96 11.10 11.75
C LEU A 13 -2.13 11.05 10.75
N ARG A 14 -3.22 10.37 11.11
CA ARG A 14 -4.43 10.28 10.26
C ARG A 14 -5.14 11.62 10.01
N ASP A 15 -4.96 12.56 10.94
CA ASP A 15 -5.58 13.90 10.96
C ASP A 15 -4.58 14.99 10.50
N SER A 16 -3.31 14.62 10.28
CA SER A 16 -2.24 15.55 9.87
C SER A 16 -2.37 15.97 8.41
N LYS A 17 -1.69 17.07 8.04
CA LYS A 17 -1.73 17.60 6.67
C LYS A 17 -1.18 16.57 5.67
N ASP A 18 -2.03 16.18 4.71
CA ASP A 18 -1.64 15.27 3.64
C ASP A 18 -0.71 15.93 2.60
N LYS A 19 0.20 15.13 2.05
CA LYS A 19 0.97 15.43 0.84
C LYS A 19 0.66 14.37 -0.20
N GLN A 20 0.30 14.78 -1.41
CA GLN A 20 0.06 13.84 -2.50
C GLN A 20 1.36 13.12 -2.87
N VAL A 21 1.29 11.79 -2.95
CA VAL A 21 2.40 10.92 -3.32
C VAL A 21 2.07 10.26 -4.65
N GLY A 22 2.82 10.59 -5.70
CA GLY A 22 2.72 9.96 -7.02
C GLY A 22 3.81 8.90 -7.19
N ILE A 23 3.48 7.64 -6.94
CA ILE A 23 4.40 6.50 -7.10
C ILE A 23 3.87 5.55 -8.17
N ARG A 24 4.76 5.06 -9.03
CA ARG A 24 4.49 3.94 -9.93
C ARG A 24 5.04 2.67 -9.29
N TRP A 25 4.21 1.63 -9.20
CA TRP A 25 4.59 0.34 -8.63
C TRP A 25 3.95 -0.83 -9.40
N PRO A 26 4.42 -2.07 -9.22
CA PRO A 26 3.85 -3.25 -9.87
C PRO A 26 2.37 -3.45 -9.53
N VAL A 27 1.55 -3.80 -10.53
CA VAL A 27 0.10 -4.03 -10.37
C VAL A 27 -0.20 -5.10 -9.32
N ALA A 28 0.62 -6.14 -9.22
CA ALA A 28 0.46 -7.20 -8.22
C ALA A 28 0.56 -6.66 -6.77
N LEU A 29 1.37 -5.63 -6.52
CA LEU A 29 1.44 -4.99 -5.20
C LEU A 29 0.25 -4.06 -4.95
N ASP A 30 -0.30 -3.45 -6.00
CA ASP A 30 -1.52 -2.63 -5.88
C ASP A 30 -2.71 -3.48 -5.40
N GLN A 31 -2.90 -4.66 -5.99
CA GLN A 31 -3.97 -5.57 -5.61
C GLN A 31 -3.73 -6.22 -4.25
N ARG A 32 -2.49 -6.60 -3.98
CA ARG A 32 -2.13 -7.05 -2.63
C ARG A 32 -2.48 -5.98 -1.58
N LEU A 33 -2.31 -4.69 -1.89
CA LEU A 33 -2.72 -3.64 -0.97
C LEU A 33 -4.24 -3.62 -0.78
N ASP A 34 -5.03 -3.77 -1.84
CA ASP A 34 -6.49 -3.89 -1.73
C ASP A 34 -6.91 -5.05 -0.84
N ASP A 35 -6.32 -6.23 -1.04
CA ASP A 35 -6.59 -7.41 -0.23
C ASP A 35 -6.27 -7.15 1.25
N LEU A 36 -5.15 -6.48 1.53
CA LEU A 36 -4.77 -6.15 2.91
C LEU A 36 -5.72 -5.12 3.53
N VAL A 37 -6.21 -4.13 2.75
CA VAL A 37 -7.24 -3.18 3.21
C VAL A 37 -8.52 -3.93 3.51
N GLN A 38 -8.96 -4.83 2.63
CA GLN A 38 -10.17 -5.61 2.83
C GLN A 38 -10.07 -6.48 4.07
N ARG A 39 -8.96 -7.21 4.26
CA ARG A 39 -8.72 -8.03 5.47
C ARG A 39 -8.72 -7.19 6.74
N ALA A 40 -8.13 -5.98 6.71
CA ALA A 40 -8.16 -5.07 7.85
C ALA A 40 -9.59 -4.59 8.17
N ASN A 41 -10.37 -4.25 7.14
CA ASN A 41 -11.78 -3.87 7.26
C ASN A 41 -12.65 -5.01 7.79
N ASP A 42 -12.45 -6.24 7.30
CA ASP A 42 -13.16 -7.44 7.78
C ASP A 42 -12.84 -7.73 9.25
N ALA A 43 -11.62 -7.41 9.69
CA ALA A 43 -11.23 -7.45 11.10
C ALA A 43 -11.73 -6.26 11.93
N GLY A 44 -12.53 -5.35 11.34
CA GLY A 44 -13.15 -4.21 11.99
C GLY A 44 -12.35 -2.90 11.95
N SER A 45 -11.17 -2.91 11.32
CA SER A 45 -10.37 -1.69 11.13
C SER A 45 -10.92 -0.94 9.92
N ASN A 46 -11.94 -0.09 10.09
CA ASN A 46 -12.52 0.77 9.03
C ASN A 46 -11.46 1.72 8.45
N THR A 47 -10.69 1.22 7.49
CA THR A 47 -9.45 1.81 6.98
C THR A 47 -9.44 1.87 5.45
N ASN A 48 -8.41 2.52 4.91
CA ASN A 48 -8.21 2.68 3.48
C ASN A 48 -6.73 2.51 3.10
N ARG A 49 -6.45 2.46 1.79
CA ARG A 49 -5.08 2.32 1.26
C ARG A 49 -4.08 3.30 1.87
N ARG A 50 -4.46 4.57 2.01
CA ARG A 50 -3.58 5.64 2.56
C ARG A 50 -3.22 5.33 4.01
N GLU A 51 -4.22 5.06 4.84
CA GLU A 51 -4.02 4.78 6.26
C GLU A 51 -3.25 3.48 6.47
N LEU A 52 -3.52 2.43 5.69
CA LEU A 52 -2.78 1.17 5.79
C LEU A 52 -1.31 1.31 5.40
N ILE A 53 -0.99 2.02 4.30
CA ILE A 53 0.41 2.33 3.95
C ILE A 53 1.08 3.13 5.06
N ALA A 54 0.40 4.17 5.58
CA ALA A 54 0.94 4.99 6.66
C ALA A 54 1.20 4.17 7.93
N ALA A 55 0.31 3.23 8.28
CA ALA A 55 0.48 2.32 9.40
C ALA A 55 1.67 1.38 9.20
N LEU A 56 1.84 0.82 7.99
CA LEU A 56 2.99 -0.02 7.66
C LEU A 56 4.31 0.76 7.73
N LEU A 57 4.33 2.01 7.24
CA LEU A 57 5.50 2.88 7.35
C LEU A 57 5.82 3.25 8.79
N LEU A 58 4.81 3.52 9.62
CA LEU A 58 4.99 3.79 11.05
C LEU A 58 5.54 2.57 11.80
N ALA A 59 5.13 1.36 11.39
CA ALA A 59 5.58 0.11 11.99
C ALA A 59 6.97 -0.36 11.51
N ALA A 60 7.44 0.15 10.37
CA ALA A 60 8.74 -0.21 9.79
C ALA A 60 9.89 0.46 10.56
N ASP A 61 10.29 -0.15 11.68
CA ASP A 61 11.47 0.26 12.46
C ASP A 61 12.70 -0.51 11.98
N HIS A 62 13.44 0.08 11.04
CA HIS A 62 14.64 -0.51 10.45
C HIS A 62 15.79 0.49 10.46
N ASP A 63 16.98 0.01 10.81
CA ASP A 63 18.22 0.73 10.56
C ASP A 63 18.60 0.69 9.07
N GLY A 64 19.71 1.34 8.71
CA GLY A 64 20.14 1.44 7.32
C GLY A 64 20.40 0.07 6.66
N ASP A 65 20.93 -0.89 7.41
CA ASP A 65 21.23 -2.23 6.91
C ASP A 65 19.94 -3.03 6.71
N GLY A 66 18.99 -2.96 7.66
CA GLY A 66 17.67 -3.57 7.52
C GLY A 66 16.90 -3.04 6.31
N LEU A 67 16.94 -1.73 6.07
CA LEU A 67 16.31 -1.13 4.87
C LEU A 67 16.97 -1.62 3.57
N ASN A 68 18.29 -1.75 3.54
CA ASN A 68 19.01 -2.28 2.38
C ASN A 68 18.59 -3.73 2.07
N ASP A 69 18.39 -4.55 3.10
CA ASP A 69 17.93 -5.94 2.92
C ASP A 69 16.49 -6.03 2.44
N VAL A 70 15.59 -5.17 2.94
CA VAL A 70 14.22 -5.04 2.43
C VAL A 70 14.22 -4.71 0.94
N VAL A 71 15.04 -3.74 0.52
CA VAL A 71 15.15 -3.34 -0.89
C VAL A 71 15.76 -4.47 -1.75
N ARG A 72 16.78 -5.17 -1.25
CA ARG A 72 17.39 -6.31 -1.96
C ARG A 72 16.41 -7.46 -2.14
N THR A 73 15.59 -7.72 -1.14
CA THR A 73 14.54 -8.73 -1.19
C THR A 73 13.50 -8.36 -2.25
N TYR A 74 12.98 -7.12 -2.22
CA TYR A 74 12.05 -6.63 -3.23
C TYR A 74 12.60 -6.73 -4.66
N ARG A 75 13.87 -6.39 -4.89
CA ARG A 75 14.50 -6.46 -6.22
C ARG A 75 14.60 -7.89 -6.79
N LYS A 76 14.56 -8.91 -5.93
CA LYS A 76 14.59 -10.32 -6.33
C LYS A 76 13.21 -10.97 -6.38
N ALA A 77 12.20 -10.28 -5.83
CA ALA A 77 10.84 -10.79 -5.77
C ALA A 77 10.24 -10.88 -7.17
N VAL A 78 9.43 -11.91 -7.37
CA VAL A 78 8.65 -12.14 -8.58
C VAL A 78 7.16 -11.96 -8.29
N VAL A 79 6.35 -11.89 -9.34
CA VAL A 79 4.90 -11.61 -9.23
C VAL A 79 4.18 -12.56 -8.26
N ARG A 80 4.54 -13.85 -8.25
CA ARG A 80 4.00 -14.86 -7.30
C ARG A 80 4.34 -14.60 -5.83
N ASP A 81 5.35 -13.78 -5.54
CA ASP A 81 5.74 -13.41 -4.16
C ASP A 81 4.86 -12.28 -3.61
N ALA A 82 3.94 -11.73 -4.42
CA ALA A 82 2.87 -10.84 -3.99
C ALA A 82 1.57 -11.67 -3.86
N PRO A 83 1.36 -12.38 -2.73
CA PRO A 83 0.21 -13.25 -2.56
C PRO A 83 -1.09 -12.44 -2.62
N LEU A 84 -1.95 -12.82 -3.55
CA LEU A 84 -3.38 -12.48 -3.58
C LEU A 84 -4.11 -13.52 -2.70
N ALA A 85 -5.35 -13.23 -2.27
CA ALA A 85 -6.17 -14.14 -1.45
C ALA A 85 -6.10 -15.63 -1.88
N PRO A 86 -6.26 -16.59 -0.94
CA PRO A 86 -6.10 -18.01 -1.22
C PRO A 86 -7.34 -18.58 -1.92
N ASP A 87 -7.69 -18.07 -3.10
CA ASP A 87 -8.69 -18.68 -3.95
C ASP A 87 -8.04 -19.14 -5.27
N ASP A 88 -8.02 -20.46 -5.40
CA ASP A 88 -7.64 -21.31 -6.53
C ASP A 88 -6.16 -21.65 -6.75
N HIS A 89 -5.80 -22.83 -6.25
CA HIS A 89 -4.56 -23.54 -6.53
C HIS A 89 -4.50 -23.95 -8.01
N GLY A 90 -3.57 -23.36 -8.79
CA GLY A 90 -3.04 -24.06 -9.98
C GLY A 90 -2.73 -23.23 -11.24
N ALA A 91 -3.02 -21.94 -11.29
CA ALA A 91 -2.70 -21.14 -12.48
C ALA A 91 -1.33 -20.45 -12.34
N ASP A 92 -0.46 -20.61 -13.34
CA ASP A 92 0.77 -19.81 -13.55
C ASP A 92 0.47 -18.34 -13.96
N VAL A 93 -0.74 -17.88 -13.64
CA VAL A 93 -1.36 -16.63 -14.08
C VAL A 93 -2.08 -16.03 -12.89
N LEU A 94 -1.71 -14.80 -12.51
CA LEU A 94 -2.49 -14.01 -11.58
C LEU A 94 -3.57 -13.26 -12.36
N ASP A 95 -4.83 -13.52 -12.04
CA ASP A 95 -5.95 -12.75 -12.57
C ASP A 95 -6.01 -11.40 -11.86
N PHE A 96 -5.69 -10.35 -12.63
CA PHE A 96 -5.73 -9.01 -12.11
C PHE A 96 -7.18 -8.51 -12.09
N GLU A 97 -7.73 -8.27 -10.90
CA GLU A 97 -9.04 -7.64 -10.74
C GLU A 97 -9.07 -6.29 -11.46
N ARG A 98 -9.93 -6.18 -12.47
CA ARG A 98 -10.16 -4.94 -13.22
C ARG A 98 -11.09 -4.05 -12.42
N HIS A 99 -10.53 -3.09 -11.69
CA HIS A 99 -11.30 -1.99 -11.13
C HIS A 99 -12.04 -1.23 -12.25
N ARG A 100 -13.37 -1.17 -12.16
CA ARG A 100 -14.17 -0.36 -13.10
C ARG A 100 -13.83 1.11 -12.87
N PRO A 101 -13.75 1.94 -13.94
CA PRO A 101 -13.70 3.38 -13.78
C PRO A 101 -14.86 3.82 -12.88
N GLY A 102 -14.58 4.63 -11.87
CA GLY A 102 -15.63 5.17 -11.00
C GLY A 102 -16.72 5.89 -11.80
N PRO A 103 -17.92 6.10 -11.21
CA PRO A 103 -19.03 6.77 -11.88
C PRO A 103 -18.55 8.08 -12.51
N ARG A 104 -18.64 8.20 -13.84
CA ARG A 104 -18.34 9.45 -14.52
C ARG A 104 -19.58 10.34 -14.36
N THR A 105 -19.52 11.32 -13.46
CA THR A 105 -20.50 12.42 -13.48
C THR A 105 -20.29 13.18 -14.79
N SER A 106 -21.16 12.91 -15.78
CA SER A 106 -21.35 13.80 -16.91
C SER A 106 -21.97 15.09 -16.39
N ALA A 107 -21.19 16.17 -16.41
CA ALA A 107 -21.66 17.53 -16.21
C ALA A 107 -22.45 17.99 -17.45
#